data_AF-R1EDD6-F1
#
_entry.id   AF-R1EDD6-F1
#
_cell.length_a   1.000
_cell.length_b   1.000
_cell.length_c   1.000
_cell.angle_alpha   90.00
_cell.angle_beta   90.00
_cell.angle_gamma   90.00
#
_symmetry.space_group_name_H-M   'P 1'
#
loop_
_entity.id
_entity.type
_entity.pdbx_description
1 polymer ?
#
loop_
_entity_poly.entity_id
_entity_poly.type
_entity_poly.pdbx_seq_one_letter_code
_entity_poly.pdbx_strand_id
1 'polypeptide(L)'
;MALNFKGLPYTTTWVALPDIPKVRSSLKVPPCRKFADGTDFFTLPIIQDPATDSLVGDSFDIAVYLQKNYPDSGAGDLFPPQTIDYVFENEFTLLVPLSDCRDSDFPEYARFNVNVDAAFSAHAQLTVGGFPFNQATAEATKAEFVRRAGVTCWEDFALEGEAREKTKDSFRSMLGDLAKLFLRDTNDACNSAEE
;
A
#
# COMPACT_ATOMS: atom_id res chain seq x y z
N MET A 1 -2.56 -3.91 9.12
CA MET A 1 -1.45 -4.39 9.98
C MET A 1 -1.11 -3.38 11.08
N ALA A 2 -0.94 -2.09 10.76
CA ALA A 2 -0.59 -1.06 11.76
C ALA A 2 -1.52 -1.03 13.01
N LEU A 3 -2.85 -1.09 12.82
CA LEU A 3 -3.82 -1.14 13.93
C LEU A 3 -3.57 -2.33 14.87
N ASN A 4 -3.33 -3.52 14.32
CA ASN A 4 -3.01 -4.72 15.11
C ASN A 4 -1.67 -4.57 15.84
N PHE A 5 -0.65 -4.03 15.16
CA PHE A 5 0.67 -3.80 15.76
C PHE A 5 0.59 -2.82 16.92
N LYS A 6 -0.20 -1.75 16.79
CA LYS A 6 -0.50 -0.81 17.87
C LYS A 6 -1.51 -1.34 18.89
N GLY A 7 -2.04 -2.54 18.72
CA GLY A 7 -3.01 -3.14 19.66
C GLY A 7 -4.29 -2.33 19.82
N LEU A 8 -4.67 -1.53 18.81
CA LEU A 8 -5.82 -0.64 18.90
C LEU A 8 -7.11 -1.37 18.51
N PRO A 9 -8.21 -1.18 19.26
CA PRO A 9 -9.50 -1.75 18.89
C PRO A 9 -10.04 -1.07 17.62
N TYR A 10 -10.57 -1.85 16.69
CA TYR A 10 -11.20 -1.33 15.48
C TYR A 10 -12.33 -2.26 15.01
N THR A 11 -13.20 -1.69 14.19
CA THR A 11 -14.21 -2.44 13.42
C THR A 11 -13.98 -2.20 11.93
N THR A 12 -14.20 -3.22 11.11
CA THR A 12 -14.04 -3.10 9.66
C THR A 12 -15.38 -2.81 9.00
N THR A 13 -15.43 -1.76 8.19
CA THR A 13 -16.53 -1.53 7.23
C THR A 13 -16.05 -1.93 5.84
N TRP A 14 -16.78 -2.86 5.21
CA TRP A 14 -16.47 -3.33 3.87
C TRP A 14 -17.10 -2.40 2.82
N VAL A 15 -16.30 -1.95 1.87
CA VAL A 15 -16.72 -1.06 0.78
C VAL A 15 -16.36 -1.74 -0.54
N ALA A 16 -17.34 -1.88 -1.44
CA ALA A 16 -17.07 -2.39 -2.77
C ALA A 16 -16.24 -1.38 -3.57
N LEU A 17 -15.34 -1.85 -4.45
CA LEU A 17 -14.46 -0.97 -5.23
C LEU A 17 -15.22 0.19 -5.93
N PRO A 18 -16.39 -0.04 -6.57
CA PRO A 18 -17.13 1.04 -7.24
C PRO A 18 -17.67 2.11 -6.27
N ASP A 19 -17.87 1.77 -5.00
CA ASP A 19 -18.41 2.67 -3.98
C ASP A 19 -17.34 3.49 -3.26
N ILE A 20 -16.05 3.20 -3.46
CA ILE A 20 -14.94 3.91 -2.79
C ILE A 20 -15.03 5.43 -3.00
N PRO A 21 -15.19 5.97 -4.23
CA PRO A 21 -15.29 7.41 -4.43
C PRO A 21 -16.42 8.03 -3.61
N LYS A 22 -17.61 7.42 -3.63
CA LYS A 22 -18.77 7.88 -2.87
C LYS A 22 -18.50 7.91 -1.38
N VAL A 23 -17.90 6.85 -0.83
CA VAL A 23 -17.57 6.79 0.61
C VAL A 23 -16.56 7.87 0.98
N ARG A 24 -15.47 8.04 0.22
CA ARG A 24 -14.45 9.06 0.51
C ARG A 24 -15.02 10.47 0.48
N SER A 25 -15.79 10.79 -0.57
CA SER A 25 -16.42 12.10 -0.71
C SER A 25 -17.42 12.37 0.41
N SER A 26 -18.20 11.37 0.83
CA SER A 26 -19.17 11.52 1.94
C SER A 26 -18.49 11.79 3.28
N LEU A 27 -17.33 11.16 3.51
CA LEU A 27 -16.49 11.41 4.68
C LEU A 27 -15.65 12.68 4.57
N LYS A 28 -15.68 13.39 3.43
CA LYS A 28 -14.87 14.58 3.13
C LYS A 28 -13.36 14.34 3.32
N VAL A 29 -12.90 13.11 3.10
CA VAL A 29 -11.47 12.78 3.13
C VAL A 29 -10.90 13.05 1.73
N PRO A 30 -9.88 13.91 1.60
CA PRO A 30 -9.32 14.26 0.30
C PRO A 30 -8.76 13.03 -0.42
N PRO A 31 -8.73 13.02 -1.76
CA PRO A 31 -8.05 11.98 -2.53
C PRO A 31 -6.56 11.94 -2.15
N CYS A 32 -5.99 10.74 -2.08
CA CYS A 32 -4.58 10.59 -1.73
C CYS A 32 -3.65 10.77 -2.93
N ARG A 33 -4.19 10.59 -4.14
CA ARG A 33 -3.46 10.60 -5.42
C ARG A 33 -4.34 11.19 -6.52
N LYS A 34 -3.72 11.60 -7.63
CA LYS A 34 -4.40 12.09 -8.83
C LYS A 34 -3.91 11.35 -10.06
N PHE A 35 -4.81 11.10 -11.00
CA PHE A 35 -4.46 10.64 -12.34
C PHE A 35 -3.63 11.69 -13.10
N ALA A 36 -2.98 11.28 -14.18
CA ALA A 36 -2.17 12.18 -15.01
C ALA A 36 -2.99 13.32 -15.64
N ASP A 37 -4.29 13.11 -15.83
CA ASP A 37 -5.24 14.15 -16.30
C ASP A 37 -5.71 15.10 -15.18
N GLY A 38 -5.24 14.93 -13.94
CA GLY A 38 -5.58 15.73 -12.78
C GLY A 38 -6.82 15.27 -12.00
N THR A 39 -7.54 14.26 -12.51
CA THR A 39 -8.73 13.72 -11.83
C THR A 39 -8.37 12.92 -10.59
N ASP A 40 -9.30 12.83 -9.64
CA ASP A 40 -9.04 12.24 -8.33
C ASP A 40 -8.95 10.70 -8.37
N PHE A 41 -7.93 10.15 -7.73
CA PHE A 41 -7.74 8.71 -7.56
C PHE A 41 -8.10 8.31 -6.12
N PHE A 42 -9.35 7.90 -5.92
CA PHE A 42 -9.86 7.49 -4.60
C PHE A 42 -9.48 6.04 -4.27
N THR A 43 -8.81 5.86 -3.13
CA THR A 43 -8.31 4.57 -2.63
C THR A 43 -8.77 4.30 -1.20
N LEU A 44 -8.69 3.05 -0.78
CA LEU A 44 -8.61 2.69 0.63
C LEU A 44 -7.14 2.40 0.97
N PRO A 45 -6.72 2.45 2.24
CA PRO A 45 -7.53 2.59 3.47
C PRO A 45 -7.95 4.03 3.84
N ILE A 46 -8.96 4.10 4.70
CA ILE A 46 -9.36 5.25 5.53
C ILE A 46 -9.61 4.71 6.94
N ILE A 47 -9.26 5.49 7.97
CA ILE A 47 -9.75 5.28 9.33
C ILE A 47 -10.57 6.49 9.79
N GLN A 48 -11.55 6.21 10.64
CA GLN A 48 -12.21 7.19 11.48
C GLN A 48 -11.86 6.86 12.92
N ASP A 49 -11.27 7.83 13.61
CA ASP A 49 -10.92 7.71 15.01
C ASP A 49 -11.85 8.61 15.86
N PRO A 50 -12.84 8.04 16.55
CA PRO A 50 -13.75 8.81 17.37
C PRO A 50 -13.11 9.39 18.64
N ALA A 51 -11.97 8.87 19.09
CA ALA A 51 -11.30 9.38 20.29
C ALA A 51 -10.69 10.77 20.08
N THR A 52 -10.32 11.07 18.84
CA THR A 52 -9.69 12.35 18.42
C THR A 52 -10.54 13.11 17.41
N ASP A 53 -11.72 12.59 17.05
CA ASP A 53 -12.59 13.08 15.96
C ASP A 53 -11.86 13.25 14.62
N SER A 54 -10.95 12.30 14.32
CA SER A 54 -10.09 12.38 13.14
C SER A 54 -10.53 11.43 12.02
N LEU A 55 -10.40 11.90 10.77
CA LEU A 55 -10.57 11.10 9.57
C LEU A 55 -9.28 11.15 8.75
N VAL A 56 -8.62 10.01 8.58
CA VAL A 56 -7.30 9.92 7.95
C VAL A 56 -7.33 8.88 6.83
N GLY A 57 -6.80 9.23 5.67
CA GLY A 57 -6.68 8.33 4.52
C GLY A 57 -5.25 8.29 4.00
N ASP A 58 -4.95 7.27 3.17
CA ASP A 58 -3.59 6.83 2.79
C ASP A 58 -2.94 5.97 3.88
N SER A 59 -2.39 4.83 3.50
CA SER A 59 -1.80 3.89 4.45
C SER A 59 -0.61 4.46 5.22
N PHE A 60 0.21 5.31 4.58
CA PHE A 60 1.37 5.89 5.22
C PHE A 60 0.95 6.98 6.22
N ASP A 61 0.05 7.89 5.82
CA ASP A 61 -0.48 8.92 6.71
C ASP A 61 -1.20 8.33 7.93
N ILE A 62 -1.93 7.23 7.73
CA ILE A 62 -2.56 6.49 8.82
C ILE A 62 -1.50 5.97 9.79
N ALA A 63 -0.40 5.38 9.30
CA ALA A 63 0.66 4.90 10.18
C ALA A 63 1.33 6.06 10.95
N VAL A 64 1.60 7.20 10.30
CA VAL A 64 2.12 8.42 10.94
C VAL A 64 1.16 8.94 12.01
N TYR A 65 -0.13 9.03 11.68
CA TYR A 65 -1.18 9.43 12.61
C TYR A 65 -1.23 8.52 13.84
N LEU A 66 -1.19 7.20 13.63
CA LEU A 66 -1.22 6.22 14.73
C LEU A 66 0.03 6.32 15.60
N GLN A 67 1.22 6.52 15.01
CA GLN A 67 2.44 6.71 15.80
C GLN A 67 2.37 7.97 16.67
N LYS A 68 1.84 9.07 16.14
CA LYS A 68 1.74 10.35 16.86
C LYS A 68 0.71 10.34 17.99
N ASN A 69 -0.46 9.76 17.74
CA ASN A 69 -1.57 9.80 18.68
C ASN A 69 -1.53 8.64 19.70
N TYR A 70 -0.87 7.55 19.35
CA TYR A 70 -0.76 6.33 20.17
C TYR A 70 0.69 5.81 20.22
N PRO A 71 1.65 6.64 20.67
CA PRO A 71 3.07 6.27 20.67
C PRO A 71 3.34 5.02 21.53
N ASP A 72 2.72 4.95 22.71
CA ASP A 72 2.95 3.89 23.72
C ASP A 72 2.04 2.66 23.56
N SER A 73 1.25 2.60 22.49
CA SER A 73 0.30 1.49 22.28
C SER A 73 0.92 0.31 21.53
N GLY A 74 0.54 -0.89 21.94
CA GLY A 74 0.85 -2.14 21.23
C GLY A 74 2.29 -2.59 21.36
N ALA A 75 2.84 -3.11 20.27
CA ALA A 75 4.13 -3.79 20.22
C ALA A 75 5.34 -2.85 20.05
N GLY A 76 5.13 -1.55 19.90
CA GLY A 76 6.21 -0.56 19.86
C GLY A 76 6.06 0.50 18.77
N ASP A 77 7.20 0.98 18.29
CA ASP A 77 7.31 2.04 17.29
C ASP A 77 7.01 1.50 15.88
N LEU A 78 6.18 2.21 15.12
CA LEU A 78 5.93 1.91 13.70
C LEU A 78 7.08 2.39 12.79
N PHE A 79 7.88 3.33 13.29
CA PHE A 79 8.99 3.96 12.56
C PHE A 79 10.29 3.92 13.39
N PRO A 80 10.75 2.74 13.85
CA PRO A 80 11.97 2.64 14.63
C PRO A 80 13.18 3.22 13.87
N PRO A 81 14.18 3.80 14.54
CA PRO A 81 15.41 4.21 13.87
C PRO A 81 16.09 3.00 13.22
N GLN A 82 16.28 3.04 11.89
CA GLN A 82 17.00 2.02 11.14
C GLN A 82 17.45 2.56 9.78
N THR A 83 18.50 1.99 9.21
CA THR A 83 18.90 2.30 7.84
C THR A 83 17.90 1.67 6.86
N ILE A 84 17.28 2.49 6.00
CA ILE A 84 16.37 2.03 4.95
C ILE A 84 16.89 2.53 3.60
N ASP A 85 17.63 1.68 2.90
CA ASP A 85 18.31 1.99 1.64
C ASP A 85 17.71 1.27 0.42
N TYR A 86 16.51 0.71 0.57
CA TYR A 86 15.81 0.08 -0.54
C TYR A 86 15.34 1.11 -1.58
N VAL A 87 15.78 0.89 -2.82
CA VAL A 87 15.36 1.64 -4.00
C VAL A 87 14.84 0.65 -5.03
N PHE A 88 13.64 0.91 -5.53
CA PHE A 88 13.08 0.15 -6.64
C PHE A 88 13.45 0.85 -7.94
N GLU A 89 14.43 0.29 -8.66
CA GLU A 89 14.77 0.73 -10.01
C GLU A 89 13.69 0.24 -10.97
N ASN A 90 12.81 1.16 -11.35
CA ASN A 90 11.67 0.84 -12.18
C ASN A 90 12.00 1.07 -13.67
N GLU A 91 12.09 -0.01 -14.44
CA GLU A 91 12.17 0.06 -15.91
C GLU A 91 10.78 0.26 -16.56
N PHE A 92 9.69 0.17 -15.81
CA PHE A 92 8.32 0.22 -16.33
C PHE A 92 7.69 1.61 -16.18
N THR A 93 6.96 2.06 -17.20
CA THR A 93 6.09 3.24 -17.04
C THR A 93 4.84 2.82 -16.27
N LEU A 94 4.67 3.33 -15.05
CA LEU A 94 3.48 3.06 -14.24
C LEU A 94 2.33 3.94 -14.73
N LEU A 95 1.24 3.29 -15.15
CA LEU A 95 0.02 3.95 -15.63
C LEU A 95 -0.89 4.41 -14.50
N VAL A 96 -0.71 3.85 -13.30
CA VAL A 96 -1.47 4.21 -12.10
C VAL A 96 -0.69 5.20 -11.24
N PRO A 97 -1.36 6.19 -10.63
CA PRO A 97 -0.71 7.11 -9.70
C PRO A 97 -0.13 6.38 -8.49
N LEU A 98 1.09 6.76 -8.12
CA LEU A 98 1.73 6.32 -6.88
C LEU A 98 1.46 7.29 -5.73
N SER A 99 1.70 6.84 -4.50
CA SER A 99 1.71 7.72 -3.34
C SER A 99 2.85 8.73 -3.49
N ASP A 100 2.54 10.01 -3.28
CA ASP A 100 3.55 11.06 -3.25
C ASP A 100 4.45 10.90 -2.01
N CYS A 101 5.74 11.20 -2.16
CA CYS A 101 6.61 11.41 -1.00
C CYS A 101 6.25 12.76 -0.38
N ARG A 102 5.38 12.74 0.63
CA ARG A 102 4.95 13.96 1.33
C ARG A 102 5.98 14.37 2.38
N ASP A 103 5.97 15.65 2.72
CA ASP A 103 6.67 16.15 3.90
C ASP A 103 6.15 15.40 5.13
N SER A 104 7.04 14.62 5.74
CA SER A 104 6.73 13.72 6.85
C SER A 104 7.81 13.86 7.90
N ASP A 105 7.43 13.67 9.16
CA ASP A 105 8.38 13.54 10.28
C ASP A 105 9.24 12.27 10.17
N PHE A 106 8.90 11.37 9.24
CA PHE A 106 9.60 10.12 8.96
C PHE A 106 10.00 10.04 7.49
N PRO A 107 10.94 10.90 7.01
CA PRO A 107 11.24 11.05 5.58
C PRO A 107 11.85 9.79 4.95
N GLU A 108 12.66 9.04 5.68
CA GLU A 108 13.25 7.78 5.19
C GLU A 108 12.16 6.73 4.94
N TYR A 109 11.20 6.62 5.84
CA TYR A 109 10.04 5.74 5.69
C TYR A 109 9.08 6.22 4.60
N ALA A 110 8.91 7.53 4.41
CA ALA A 110 8.13 8.07 3.31
C ALA A 110 8.75 7.68 1.96
N ARG A 111 10.08 7.84 1.81
CA ARG A 111 10.81 7.41 0.62
C ARG A 111 10.71 5.90 0.41
N PHE A 112 10.87 5.11 1.48
CA PHE A 112 10.70 3.67 1.41
C PHE A 112 9.29 3.28 0.95
N ASN A 113 8.25 3.90 1.50
CA ASN A 113 6.86 3.66 1.12
C ASN A 113 6.63 3.91 -0.37
N VAL A 114 7.21 4.96 -0.96
CA VAL A 114 7.13 5.21 -2.41
C VAL A 114 7.77 4.10 -3.22
N ASN A 115 8.94 3.61 -2.80
CA ASN A 115 9.63 2.51 -3.50
C ASN A 115 8.83 1.19 -3.40
N VAL A 116 8.26 0.89 -2.24
CA VAL A 116 7.39 -0.27 -2.03
C VAL A 116 6.11 -0.14 -2.87
N ASP A 117 5.45 1.02 -2.87
CA ASP A 117 4.25 1.27 -3.66
C ASP A 117 4.53 1.12 -5.17
N ALA A 118 5.66 1.64 -5.65
CA ALA A 118 6.12 1.45 -7.03
C ALA A 118 6.38 -0.03 -7.35
N ALA A 119 7.12 -0.72 -6.48
CA ALA A 119 7.49 -2.11 -6.67
C ALA A 119 6.25 -3.02 -6.76
N PHE A 120 5.28 -2.87 -5.87
CA PHE A 120 4.06 -3.69 -5.93
C PHE A 120 3.13 -3.26 -7.07
N SER A 121 3.04 -1.96 -7.39
CA SER A 121 2.24 -1.47 -8.52
C SER A 121 2.75 -2.01 -9.86
N ALA A 122 4.07 -2.07 -10.07
CA ALA A 122 4.67 -2.62 -11.29
C ALA A 122 4.32 -4.11 -11.53
N HIS A 123 4.02 -4.84 -10.46
CA HIS A 123 3.72 -6.27 -10.50
C HIS A 123 2.24 -6.59 -10.28
N ALA A 124 1.37 -5.57 -10.16
CA ALA A 124 -0.04 -5.75 -9.82
C ALA A 124 -0.78 -6.69 -10.79
N GLN A 125 -0.40 -6.68 -12.08
CA GLN A 125 -1.00 -7.52 -13.12
C GLN A 125 -0.94 -9.03 -12.81
N LEU A 126 0.08 -9.50 -12.06
CA LEU A 126 0.17 -10.89 -11.59
C LEU A 126 -1.06 -11.35 -10.80
N THR A 127 -1.74 -10.40 -10.14
CA THR A 127 -2.91 -10.67 -9.31
C THR A 127 -4.22 -10.42 -10.06
N VAL A 128 -4.24 -9.49 -11.02
CA VAL A 128 -5.46 -9.03 -11.71
C VAL A 128 -6.26 -10.19 -12.32
N GLY A 129 -5.59 -11.11 -13.03
CA GLY A 129 -6.24 -12.24 -13.69
C GLY A 129 -6.85 -13.28 -12.74
N GLY A 130 -6.50 -13.27 -11.45
CA GLY A 130 -6.93 -14.26 -10.46
C GLY A 130 -7.78 -13.70 -9.31
N PHE A 131 -8.22 -12.45 -9.37
CA PHE A 131 -8.97 -11.85 -8.26
C PHE A 131 -10.31 -12.55 -8.02
N PRO A 132 -10.61 -12.94 -6.77
CA PRO A 132 -11.91 -13.50 -6.41
C PRO A 132 -12.93 -12.36 -6.25
N PHE A 133 -13.43 -11.84 -7.36
CA PHE A 133 -14.42 -10.76 -7.33
C PHE A 133 -15.73 -11.21 -6.68
N ASN A 134 -16.36 -10.30 -5.91
CA ASN A 134 -17.74 -10.46 -5.51
C ASN A 134 -18.62 -10.50 -6.77
N GLN A 135 -19.34 -11.60 -6.97
CA GLN A 135 -20.17 -11.82 -8.15
C GLN A 135 -21.20 -10.70 -8.36
N ALA A 136 -21.74 -10.13 -7.29
CA ALA A 136 -22.74 -9.06 -7.36
C ALA A 136 -22.18 -7.73 -7.92
N THR A 137 -20.88 -7.49 -7.77
CA THR A 137 -20.23 -6.25 -8.23
C THR A 137 -19.13 -6.49 -9.25
N ALA A 138 -18.97 -7.72 -9.74
CA ALA A 138 -17.82 -8.12 -10.55
C ALA A 138 -17.66 -7.27 -11.80
N GLU A 139 -18.74 -7.07 -12.57
CA GLU A 139 -18.70 -6.28 -13.81
C GLU A 139 -18.36 -4.81 -13.55
N ALA A 140 -18.97 -4.19 -12.54
CA ALA A 140 -18.67 -2.81 -12.16
C ALA A 140 -17.23 -2.66 -11.64
N THR A 141 -16.75 -3.64 -10.87
CA THR A 141 -15.37 -3.67 -10.40
C THR A 141 -14.39 -3.80 -11.56
N LYS A 142 -14.61 -4.72 -12.51
CA LYS A 142 -13.77 -4.87 -13.69
C LYS A 142 -13.73 -3.60 -14.54
N ALA A 143 -14.88 -2.97 -14.76
CA ALA A 143 -14.97 -1.69 -15.46
C ALA A 143 -14.14 -0.59 -14.77
N GLU A 144 -14.17 -0.56 -13.43
CA GLU A 144 -13.36 0.39 -12.64
C GLU A 144 -11.85 0.09 -12.75
N PHE A 145 -11.44 -1.18 -12.81
CA PHE A 145 -10.05 -1.56 -13.10
C PHE A 145 -9.60 -1.10 -14.49
N VAL A 146 -10.41 -1.38 -15.52
CA VAL A 146 -10.14 -0.95 -16.90
C VAL A 146 -9.95 0.57 -16.96
N ARG A 147 -10.87 1.32 -16.35
CA ARG A 147 -10.79 2.79 -16.23
C ARG A 147 -9.50 3.23 -15.52
N ARG A 148 -9.19 2.64 -14.36
CA ARG A 148 -8.01 3.03 -13.56
C ARG A 148 -6.68 2.76 -14.25
N ALA A 149 -6.59 1.68 -15.01
CA ALA A 149 -5.37 1.33 -15.73
C ALA A 149 -5.24 2.06 -17.08
N GLY A 150 -6.29 2.72 -17.56
CA GLY A 150 -6.30 3.37 -18.87
C GLY A 150 -6.25 2.39 -20.05
N VAL A 151 -6.66 1.13 -19.83
CA VAL A 151 -6.75 0.09 -20.87
C VAL A 151 -8.14 0.09 -21.51
N THR A 152 -8.32 -0.65 -22.59
CA THR A 152 -9.57 -0.60 -23.38
C THR A 152 -10.60 -1.64 -22.95
N CYS A 153 -10.15 -2.82 -22.53
CA CYS A 153 -11.02 -3.90 -22.06
C CYS A 153 -10.36 -4.72 -20.94
N TRP A 154 -11.14 -5.64 -20.35
CA TRP A 154 -10.65 -6.48 -19.26
C TRP A 154 -9.57 -7.46 -19.74
N GLU A 155 -9.67 -7.90 -20.99
CA GLU A 155 -8.74 -8.84 -21.62
C GLU A 155 -7.33 -8.25 -21.78
N ASP A 156 -7.18 -6.92 -21.82
CA ASP A 156 -5.87 -6.24 -21.85
C ASP A 156 -5.03 -6.54 -20.59
N PHE A 157 -5.66 -6.98 -19.49
CA PHE A 157 -4.95 -7.42 -18.30
C PHE A 157 -4.39 -8.84 -18.40
N ALA A 158 -4.69 -9.60 -19.45
CA ALA A 158 -4.21 -10.97 -19.62
C ALA A 158 -2.68 -11.02 -19.53
N LEU A 159 -2.20 -11.86 -18.61
CA LEU A 159 -0.77 -12.09 -18.39
C LEU A 159 -0.57 -13.60 -18.32
N GLU A 160 -0.17 -14.18 -19.45
CA GLU A 160 -0.11 -15.63 -19.67
C GLU A 160 1.23 -16.07 -20.26
N GLY A 161 1.47 -17.39 -20.26
CA GLY A 161 2.63 -18.01 -20.89
C GLY A 161 3.98 -17.43 -20.41
N GLU A 162 4.88 -17.20 -21.36
CA GLU A 162 6.23 -16.70 -21.09
C GLU A 162 6.25 -15.33 -20.42
N ALA A 163 5.32 -14.43 -20.80
CA ALA A 163 5.22 -13.09 -20.20
C ALA A 163 4.94 -13.18 -18.70
N ARG A 164 4.00 -14.06 -18.30
CA ARG A 164 3.67 -14.28 -16.89
C ARG A 164 4.86 -14.82 -16.09
N GLU A 165 5.60 -15.78 -16.63
CA GLU A 165 6.76 -16.34 -15.95
C GLU A 165 7.89 -15.31 -15.80
N LYS A 166 8.13 -14.49 -16.84
CA LYS A 166 9.07 -13.35 -16.75
C LYS A 166 8.68 -12.36 -15.66
N THR A 167 7.40 -11.98 -15.57
CA THR A 167 6.92 -11.07 -14.52
C THR A 167 7.03 -11.70 -13.13
N LYS A 168 6.82 -13.02 -12.98
CA LYS A 168 7.03 -13.73 -11.71
C LYS A 168 8.49 -13.77 -11.29
N ASP A 169 9.41 -14.00 -12.22
CA ASP A 169 10.84 -14.01 -11.93
C ASP A 169 11.33 -12.61 -11.54
N SER A 170 10.84 -11.57 -12.23
CA SER A 170 11.07 -10.17 -11.85
C SER A 170 10.54 -9.87 -10.44
N PHE A 171 9.30 -10.26 -10.14
CA PHE A 171 8.69 -10.06 -8.82
C PHE A 171 9.46 -10.82 -7.73
N ARG A 172 9.90 -12.05 -8.01
CA ARG A 172 10.73 -12.85 -7.10
C ARG A 172 12.06 -12.15 -6.80
N SER A 173 12.75 -11.64 -7.82
CA SER A 173 14.00 -10.91 -7.65
C SER A 173 13.78 -9.67 -6.78
N MET A 174 12.77 -8.86 -7.11
CA MET A 174 12.39 -7.67 -6.35
C MET A 174 12.12 -7.99 -4.87
N LEU A 175 11.33 -9.04 -4.60
CA LEU A 175 11.06 -9.50 -3.23
C LEU A 175 12.32 -9.99 -2.53
N GLY A 176 13.24 -10.62 -3.24
CA GLY A 176 14.52 -11.07 -2.69
C GLY A 176 15.39 -9.89 -2.23
N ASP A 177 15.42 -8.80 -2.99
CA ASP A 177 16.11 -7.57 -2.60
C ASP A 177 15.44 -6.88 -1.42
N LEU A 178 14.10 -6.74 -1.45
CA LEU A 178 13.34 -6.18 -0.35
C LEU A 178 13.49 -6.98 0.95
N ALA A 179 13.56 -8.32 0.86
CA ALA A 179 13.68 -9.20 2.01
C ALA A 179 14.98 -9.01 2.79
N LYS A 180 16.05 -8.48 2.17
CA LYS A 180 17.33 -8.21 2.84
C LYS A 180 17.16 -7.25 4.02
N LEU A 181 16.21 -6.30 3.93
CA LEU A 181 15.90 -5.36 5.01
C LEU A 181 15.26 -6.03 6.25
N PHE A 182 14.71 -7.24 6.10
CA PHE A 182 14.02 -7.94 7.17
C PHE A 182 14.83 -9.09 7.77
N LEU A 183 16.08 -9.25 7.33
CA LEU A 183 17.01 -10.19 7.95
C LEU A 183 17.39 -9.66 9.33
N ARG A 184 17.23 -10.49 10.35
CA ARG A 184 17.72 -10.16 11.70
C ARG A 184 19.23 -10.25 11.70
N ASP A 185 19.88 -9.26 12.31
CA ASP A 185 21.30 -9.41 12.68
C ASP A 185 21.44 -10.58 13.64
N THR A 186 22.08 -11.65 13.18
CA THR A 186 22.32 -12.84 14.00
C THR A 186 23.44 -12.65 15.01
N ASN A 187 24.09 -11.48 15.03
CA ASN A 187 25.24 -11.19 15.90
C ASN A 187 24.85 -10.62 17.29
N ASP A 188 23.64 -10.06 17.46
CA ASP A 188 23.23 -9.48 18.74
C ASP A 188 22.70 -10.51 19.75
N ALA A 189 22.47 -11.76 19.31
CA ALA A 189 22.04 -12.84 20.19
C ALA A 189 23.18 -13.41 21.08
N CYS A 190 24.43 -12.99 20.89
CA CYS A 190 25.58 -13.53 21.63
C CYS A 190 25.98 -12.71 22.87
N ASN A 191 25.50 -11.47 23.04
CA ASN A 191 25.95 -10.56 24.12
C ASN A 191 24.95 -10.39 25.27
N SER A 192 23.85 -11.14 25.32
CA SER A 192 22.81 -11.03 26.37
C SER A 192 22.74 -12.24 27.31
N ALA A 193 23.77 -13.09 27.34
CA ALA A 193 23.85 -14.27 28.19
C ALA A 193 24.90 -14.19 29.33
N GLU A 194 25.48 -13.01 29.59
CA GLU A 194 26.38 -12.79 30.73
C GLU A 194 26.02 -11.51 31.50
N GLU A 195 24.96 -11.58 32.31
CA GLU A 195 24.77 -10.85 33.58
C GLU A 195 23.62 -11.49 34.37
#